data_AF-A0A0G9H786-F1
#
_entry.id   AF-A0A0G9H786-F1
#
_cell.length_a   1.000
_cell.length_b   1.000
_cell.length_c   1.000
_cell.angle_alpha   90.00
_cell.angle_beta   90.00
_cell.angle_gamma   90.00
#
_symmetry.space_group_name_H-M   'P 1'
#
loop_
_entity.id
_entity.type
_entity.pdbx_description
1 polymer ?
#
loop_
_entity_poly.entity_id
_entity_poly.type
_entity_poly.pdbx_seq_one_letter_code
_entity_poly.pdbx_strand_id
1 'polypeptide(L)'
;MTFFWYDWAGYIGVVLVLSSFLLLQARKLHGNGLVYQLMNVFGALGVVLSLLFGVAINWPALLMEVAWIAIGIFGIVHSARARREARELGSKFTP
;
A
#
# COMPACT_ATOMS: atom_id res chain seq x y z
N MET A 1 -18.70 -1.92 23.65
CA MET A 1 -18.11 -2.06 22.31
C MET A 1 -17.26 -3.32 22.31
N THR A 2 -17.78 -4.42 21.77
CA THR A 2 -17.01 -5.66 21.60
C THR A 2 -16.13 -5.51 20.37
N PHE A 3 -14.81 -5.46 20.56
CA PHE A 3 -13.85 -5.44 19.46
C PHE A 3 -13.64 -6.87 18.95
N PHE A 4 -13.82 -7.05 17.66
CA PHE A 4 -13.53 -8.30 16.96
C PHE A 4 -12.13 -8.25 16.33
N TRP A 5 -11.63 -9.42 15.90
CA TRP A 5 -10.31 -9.55 15.28
C TRP A 5 -10.17 -8.68 14.00
N TYR A 6 -11.27 -8.48 13.26
CA TYR A 6 -11.28 -7.66 12.06
C TYR A 6 -11.20 -6.16 12.37
N ASP A 7 -11.73 -5.69 13.50
CA ASP A 7 -11.58 -4.29 13.92
C ASP A 7 -10.11 -3.96 14.18
N TRP A 8 -9.40 -4.88 14.85
CA TRP A 8 -7.95 -4.75 15.06
C TRP A 8 -7.17 -4.76 13.74
N ALA A 9 -7.54 -5.62 12.79
CA ALA A 9 -6.95 -5.61 11.46
C ALA A 9 -7.17 -4.27 10.73
N GLY A 10 -8.34 -3.65 10.91
CA GLY A 10 -8.65 -2.32 10.42
C GLY A 10 -7.76 -1.24 11.02
N TYR A 11 -7.65 -1.17 12.34
CA TYR A 11 -6.80 -0.17 13.01
C TYR A 11 -5.32 -0.33 12.66
N ILE A 12 -4.81 -1.57 12.60
CA ILE A 12 -3.44 -1.85 12.17
C ILE A 12 -3.26 -1.38 10.71
N GLY A 13 -4.25 -1.65 9.85
CA GLY A 13 -4.27 -1.17 8.47
C GLY A 13 -4.17 0.35 8.38
N VAL A 14 -5.00 1.07 9.13
CA VAL A 14 -4.99 2.55 9.20
C VAL A 14 -3.62 3.06 9.63
N VAL A 15 -3.06 2.53 10.72
CA VAL A 15 -1.73 2.94 11.21
C VAL A 15 -0.66 2.70 10.14
N LEU A 16 -0.74 1.59 9.41
CA LEU A 16 0.22 1.25 8.36
C LEU A 16 0.14 2.20 7.15
N VAL A 17 -1.07 2.52 6.68
CA VAL A 17 -1.27 3.51 5.60
C VAL A 17 -0.77 4.89 6.02
N LEU A 18 -1.14 5.34 7.23
CA LEU A 18 -0.73 6.65 7.73
C LEU A 18 0.78 6.76 7.93
N SER A 19 1.42 5.72 8.48
CA SER A 19 2.88 5.70 8.65
C SER A 19 3.61 5.62 7.31
N SER A 20 3.06 4.90 6.32
CA SER A 20 3.56 4.93 4.94
C SER A 20 3.53 6.35 4.35
N PHE A 21 2.40 7.06 4.50
CA PHE A 21 2.23 8.41 4.00
C PHE A 21 3.10 9.44 4.74
N LEU A 22 3.24 9.28 6.06
CA LEU A 22 4.14 10.10 6.88
C LEU A 22 5.58 9.95 6.43
N LEU A 23 6.04 8.71 6.20
CA LEU A 23 7.39 8.43 5.72
C LEU A 23 7.62 8.95 4.30
N LEU A 24 6.60 8.93 3.45
CA LEU A 24 6.65 9.57 2.13
C LEU A 24 6.85 11.08 2.27
N GLN A 25 6.06 11.75 3.11
CA GLN A 25 6.20 13.19 3.32
C GLN A 25 7.50 13.59 4.03
N ALA A 26 8.01 12.75 4.91
CA ALA A 26 9.33 12.91 5.51
C ALA A 26 10.48 12.67 4.51
N ARG A 27 10.16 12.38 3.23
CA ARG A 27 11.12 11.96 2.19
C ARG A 27 11.98 10.76 2.59
N LYS A 28 11.54 9.99 3.59
CA LYS A 28 12.19 8.74 4.02
C LYS A 28 11.82 7.58 3.10
N LEU A 29 10.66 7.66 2.46
CA LEU A 29 10.24 6.78 1.39
C LEU A 29 10.02 7.59 0.11
N HIS A 30 10.33 6.97 -1.03
CA HIS A 30 10.02 7.53 -2.34
C HIS A 30 8.70 6.93 -2.84
N GLY A 31 7.90 7.70 -3.57
CA GLY A 31 6.64 7.20 -4.16
C GLY A 31 6.84 6.04 -5.15
N ASN A 32 8.03 5.94 -5.76
CA ASN A 32 8.47 4.81 -6.59
C ASN A 32 9.18 3.70 -5.79
N GLY A 33 9.22 3.81 -4.46
CA GLY A 33 9.78 2.84 -3.55
C GLY A 33 8.82 1.67 -3.35
N LEU A 34 9.32 0.44 -3.53
CA LEU A 34 8.56 -0.79 -3.32
C LEU A 34 7.99 -0.84 -1.89
N VAL A 35 8.76 -0.40 -0.90
CA VAL A 35 8.36 -0.39 0.52
C VAL A 35 7.13 0.48 0.76
N TYR A 36 7.09 1.71 0.22
CA TYR A 36 5.94 2.60 0.34
C TYR A 36 4.67 1.95 -0.21
N GLN A 37 4.77 1.38 -1.41
CA GLN A 37 3.62 0.81 -2.10
C GLN A 37 3.14 -0.47 -1.43
N LEU A 38 4.05 -1.33 -0.93
CA LEU A 38 3.67 -2.50 -0.15
C LEU A 38 2.96 -2.11 1.15
N MET A 39 3.50 -1.15 1.90
CA MET A 39 2.85 -0.66 3.12
C MET A 39 1.45 -0.13 2.83
N ASN A 40 1.28 0.57 1.70
CA ASN A 40 0.00 1.13 1.31
C ASN A 40 -1.01 0.04 0.91
N VAL A 41 -0.61 -0.93 0.09
CA VAL A 41 -1.47 -2.05 -0.32
C VAL A 41 -1.85 -2.92 0.87
N PHE A 42 -0.90 -3.30 1.71
CA PHE A 42 -1.18 -4.13 2.89
C PHE A 42 -2.03 -3.39 3.93
N GLY A 43 -1.77 -2.10 4.12
CA GLY A 43 -2.54 -1.27 5.04
C GLY A 43 -3.99 -1.15 4.57
N ALA A 44 -4.19 -0.79 3.31
CA ALA A 44 -5.51 -0.67 2.71
C ALA A 44 -6.28 -2.00 2.69
N LEU A 45 -5.61 -3.13 2.44
CA LEU A 45 -6.21 -4.45 2.57
C LEU A 45 -6.72 -4.74 3.99
N GLY A 46 -5.97 -4.36 5.02
CA GLY A 46 -6.40 -4.48 6.42
C GLY A 46 -7.67 -3.67 6.71
N VAL A 47 -7.75 -2.44 6.18
CA VAL A 47 -8.94 -1.57 6.32
C VAL A 47 -10.13 -2.14 5.55
N VAL A 48 -9.95 -2.61 4.31
CA VAL A 48 -11.00 -3.24 3.52
C VAL A 48 -11.54 -4.49 4.21
N LEU A 49 -10.68 -5.35 4.76
CA LEU A 49 -11.13 -6.53 5.51
C LEU A 49 -11.98 -6.13 6.72
N SER A 50 -11.56 -5.13 7.49
CA SER A 50 -12.36 -4.61 8.59
C SER A 50 -13.72 -4.06 8.14
N LEU A 51 -13.75 -3.34 7.01
CA LEU A 51 -14.99 -2.78 6.46
C LEU A 51 -15.94 -3.87 5.93
N LEU A 52 -15.41 -4.95 5.33
CA LEU A 52 -16.20 -6.05 4.79
C LEU A 52 -16.80 -6.95 5.87
N PHE A 53 -16.05 -7.20 6.96
CA PHE A 53 -16.53 -8.01 8.09
C PHE A 53 -17.33 -7.19 9.13
N GLY A 54 -17.25 -5.86 9.06
CA GLY A 54 -18.02 -4.96 9.90
C GLY A 54 -19.52 -4.98 9.57
N VAL A 55 -20.36 -4.81 10.59
CA VAL A 55 -21.83 -4.82 10.46
C VAL A 55 -22.35 -3.62 9.64
N ALA A 56 -21.58 -2.53 9.54
CA ALA A 56 -21.92 -1.33 8.78
C ALA A 56 -20.85 -1.03 7.72
N ILE A 57 -21.13 -1.36 6.46
CA ILE A 57 -20.22 -1.11 5.34
C ILE A 57 -20.28 0.38 4.97
N ASN A 58 -19.14 1.06 5.07
CA ASN A 58 -18.98 2.44 4.60
C ASN A 58 -18.47 2.45 3.15
N TRP A 59 -19.39 2.63 2.20
CA TRP A 59 -19.08 2.61 0.76
C TRP A 59 -18.01 3.62 0.33
N PRO A 60 -18.04 4.91 0.75
CA PRO A 60 -16.97 5.86 0.45
C PRO A 60 -15.59 5.40 0.95
N ALA A 61 -15.50 4.92 2.19
CA ALA A 61 -14.24 4.46 2.75
C ALA A 61 -13.70 3.24 2.00
N LEU A 62 -14.57 2.27 1.67
CA LEU A 62 -14.19 1.09 0.90
C LEU A 62 -13.67 1.46 -0.49
N LEU A 63 -14.33 2.40 -1.17
CA LEU A 63 -13.90 2.85 -2.50
C LEU A 63 -12.55 3.59 -2.46
N MET A 64 -12.32 4.39 -1.41
CA MET A 64 -11.04 5.04 -1.17
C MET A 64 -9.91 4.02 -0.98
N GLU A 65 -10.12 2.99 -0.15
CA GLU A 65 -9.11 1.96 0.09
C GLU A 65 -8.82 1.12 -1.15
N VAL A 66 -9.86 0.80 -1.95
CA VAL A 66 -9.67 0.13 -3.25
C VAL A 66 -8.83 1.00 -4.20
N ALA A 67 -9.05 2.32 -4.22
CA ALA A 67 -8.25 3.24 -5.00
C ALA A 67 -6.77 3.25 -4.52
N TRP A 68 -6.53 3.24 -3.20
CA TRP A 68 -5.19 3.12 -2.63
C TRP A 68 -4.49 1.82 -3.05
N ILE A 69 -5.19 0.69 -3.02
CA ILE A 69 -4.68 -0.59 -3.51
C ILE A 69 -4.31 -0.49 -4.99
N ALA A 70 -5.18 0.08 -5.83
CA ALA A 70 -4.93 0.23 -7.26
C ALA A 70 -3.70 1.12 -7.55
N ILE A 71 -3.57 2.25 -6.85
CA ILE A 71 -2.41 3.16 -6.96
C ILE A 71 -1.14 2.46 -6.50
N GLY A 72 -1.19 1.73 -5.38
CA GLY A 72 -0.08 0.95 -4.86
C GLY A 72 0.40 -0.11 -5.86
N ILE A 73 -0.52 -0.92 -6.41
CA ILE A 73 -0.20 -1.93 -7.44
C ILE A 73 0.42 -1.29 -8.68
N PHE A 74 -0.17 -0.19 -9.18
CA PHE A 74 0.38 0.54 -10.33
C PHE A 74 1.82 0.97 -10.07
N GLY A 75 2.07 1.54 -8.89
CA GLY A 75 3.40 1.92 -8.47
C GLY A 75 4.39 0.74 -8.42
N ILE A 76 3.95 -0.44 -7.95
CA ILE A 76 4.80 -1.64 -7.84
C ILE A 76 5.20 -2.10 -9.23
N VAL A 77 4.23 -2.22 -10.14
CA VAL A 77 4.45 -2.64 -11.53
C VAL A 77 5.37 -1.65 -12.25
N HIS A 78 5.13 -0.34 -12.10
CA HIS A 78 5.95 0.69 -12.72
C HIS A 78 7.39 0.67 -12.20
N SER A 79 7.56 0.55 -10.88
CA SER A 79 8.89 0.51 -10.27
C SER A 79 9.65 -0.80 -10.55
N ALA A 80 8.95 -1.93 -10.69
CA ALA A 80 9.53 -3.20 -11.09
C ALA A 80 10.03 -3.17 -12.55
N ARG A 81 9.27 -2.53 -13.45
CA ARG A 81 9.68 -2.33 -14.85
C ARG A 81 10.95 -1.46 -14.96
N ALA A 82 10.96 -0.31 -14.29
CA ALA A 82 12.11 0.59 -14.29
C ALA A 82 13.39 -0.08 -13.75
N ARG A 83 13.26 -0.94 -12.73
CA ARG A 83 14.39 -1.72 -12.19
C ARG A 83 14.92 -2.78 -13.16
N ARG A 84 14.04 -3.41 -13.96
CA ARG A 84 14.45 -4.41 -14.97
C ARG A 84 15.28 -3.77 -16.08
N GLU A 85 14.83 -2.64 -16.62
CA GLU A 85 15.54 -1.91 -17.67
C GLU A 85 16.93 -1.46 -17.20
N ALA A 86 17.05 -0.93 -15.98
CA ALA A 86 18.34 -0.55 -15.41
C ALA A 86 19.31 -1.74 -15.26
N ARG A 87 18.78 -2.94 -14.97
CA ARG A 87 19.58 -4.16 -14.79
C ARG A 87 20.06 -4.74 -16.13
N GLU A 88 19.23 -4.65 -17.18
CA GLU A 88 19.59 -5.04 -18.55
C GLU A 88 20.61 -4.11 -19.20
N LEU A 89 20.52 -2.80 -18.93
CA LEU A 89 21.56 -1.85 -19.34
C LEU A 89 22.88 -2.13 -18.60
N GLY A 90 22.83 -2.37 -17.29
CA GLY A 90 24.03 -2.69 -16.51
C GLY A 90 24.77 -3.96 -16.99
N SER A 91 24.05 -5.01 -17.41
CA SER A 91 24.70 -6.24 -17.90
C SER A 91 25.37 -6.08 -19.27
N LYS A 92 24.89 -5.14 -20.10
CA LYS A 92 25.50 -4.83 -21.41
C LYS A 92 26.82 -4.06 -21.32
N PHE A 93 27.10 -3.41 -20.18
CA PHE A 93 28.30 -2.58 -19.99
C PHE A 93 29.34 -3.21 -19.04
N THR A 94 29.08 -4.41 -18.51
CA THR A 94 30.09 -5.24 -17.83
C THR A 94 30.63 -6.29 -18.81
N PRO A 95 31.90 -6.18 -19.26
CA PRO A 95 32.55 -7.16 -20.14
C PRO A 95 32.83 -8.50 -19.47
#